data_AF-A0AAP3EKA9-F1
#
_entry.id   AF-A0AAP3EKA9-F1
#
_cell.length_a   1.000
_cell.length_b   1.000
_cell.length_c   1.000
_cell.angle_alpha   90.00
_cell.angle_beta   90.00
_cell.angle_gamma   90.00
#
_symmetry.space_group_name_H-M   'P 1'
#
loop_
_entity.id
_entity.type
_entity.pdbx_description
1 polymer ?
#
loop_
_entity_poly.entity_id
_entity_poly.type
_entity_poly.pdbx_seq_one_letter_code
_entity_poly.pdbx_strand_id
1 'polypeptide(L)' 'MPRPKLKSDDEVLEAATVVLKRCGPIEFTLSGVAKEVGLSRAALIQRFTNRDTLLVRMMERGVEQVRHYLNAIPIGAG' A
#
# COMPACT_ATOMS: atom_id res chain seq x y z
N MET A 1 25.70 -5.39 -7.67
CA MET A 1 24.36 -4.75 -7.72
C MET A 1 23.54 -5.29 -6.55
N PRO A 2 22.83 -4.45 -5.77
CA PRO A 2 21.93 -4.96 -4.74
C PRO A 2 20.85 -5.85 -5.37
N ARG A 3 20.49 -6.94 -4.69
CA ARG A 3 19.49 -7.89 -5.19
C ARG A 3 18.14 -7.17 -5.36
N PRO A 4 17.47 -7.30 -6.52
CA PRO A 4 16.16 -6.67 -6.71
C PRO A 4 15.16 -7.12 -5.65
N LYS A 5 14.33 -6.19 -5.15
CA LYS A 5 13.20 -6.54 -4.27
C LYS A 5 12.27 -7.49 -5.04
N LEU A 6 11.87 -8.61 -4.45
CA LEU A 6 10.96 -9.56 -5.09
C LEU A 6 9.58 -8.95 -5.38
N LYS A 7 9.16 -7.99 -4.54
CA LYS A 7 7.93 -7.22 -4.68
C LYS A 7 8.21 -5.75 -4.39
N SER A 8 7.76 -4.85 -5.25
CA SER A 8 7.88 -3.40 -5.06
C SER A 8 7.08 -2.92 -3.85
N ASP A 9 7.33 -1.71 -3.35
CA ASP A 9 6.53 -1.15 -2.24
C ASP A 9 5.08 -0.91 -2.71
N ASP A 10 4.87 -0.52 -3.97
CA ASP A 10 3.53 -0.37 -4.55
C ASP A 10 2.75 -1.68 -4.64
N GLU A 11 3.39 -2.79 -5.03
CA GLU A 11 2.75 -4.11 -5.04
C GLU A 11 2.29 -4.52 -3.62
N VAL A 12 3.06 -4.18 -2.60
CA VAL A 12 2.68 -4.44 -1.20
C VAL A 12 1.52 -3.54 -0.78
N LEU A 13 1.54 -2.25 -1.12
CA LEU A 13 0.47 -1.31 -0.78
C LEU A 13 -0.85 -1.66 -1.49
N GLU A 14 -0.79 -2.22 -2.70
CA GLU A 14 -1.95 -2.74 -3.41
C GLU A 14 -2.55 -3.95 -2.69
N ALA A 15 -1.72 -4.94 -2.36
CA ALA A 15 -2.14 -6.11 -1.59
C ALA A 15 -2.72 -5.72 -0.22
N ALA A 16 -2.09 -4.76 0.46
CA ALA A 16 -2.58 -4.22 1.72
C ALA A 16 -3.96 -3.57 1.56
N THR A 17 -4.22 -2.88 0.45
CA THR A 17 -5.52 -2.30 0.13
C THR A 17 -6.60 -3.37 -0.04
N VAL A 18 -6.27 -4.49 -0.70
CA VAL A 18 -7.18 -5.65 -0.83
C VAL A 18 -7.52 -6.23 0.55
N VAL A 19 -6.51 -6.45 1.40
CA VAL A 19 -6.72 -6.97 2.76
C VAL A 19 -7.60 -6.03 3.58
N LEU A 20 -7.28 -4.72 3.57
CA LEU A 20 -8.03 -3.72 4.33
C LEU A 20 -9.49 -3.64 3.89
N LYS A 21 -9.77 -3.68 2.58
CA LYS A 21 -11.14 -3.71 2.04
C LYS A 21 -11.90 -4.96 2.47
N ARG A 22 -11.21 -6.09 2.62
CA ARG A 22 -11.81 -7.39 2.97
C ARG A 22 -12.12 -7.53 4.46
N CYS A 23 -11.22 -7.12 5.34
CA CYS A 23 -11.38 -7.34 6.79
C CYS A 23 -11.68 -6.07 7.61
N GLY A 24 -11.59 -4.89 6.99
CA GLY A 24 -11.69 -3.62 7.70
C GLY A 24 -10.44 -3.32 8.56
N PRO A 25 -10.37 -2.11 9.17
CA PRO A 25 -9.18 -1.61 9.85
C PRO A 25 -8.88 -2.26 11.20
N ILE A 26 -9.89 -2.83 11.86
CA ILE A 26 -9.76 -3.49 13.17
C ILE A 26 -8.99 -4.81 13.00
N GLU A 27 -9.40 -5.64 12.05
CA GLU A 27 -8.78 -6.94 11.77
C GLU A 27 -7.56 -6.85 10.83
N PHE A 28 -7.18 -5.64 10.41
CA PHE A 28 -6.05 -5.41 9.51
C PHE A 28 -4.71 -5.64 10.23
N THR A 29 -3.92 -6.58 9.74
CA THR A 29 -2.62 -6.95 10.35
C THR A 29 -1.50 -7.10 9.31
N LEU A 30 -0.25 -6.86 9.73
CA LEU A 30 0.94 -7.13 8.91
C LEU A 30 1.05 -8.59 8.48
N SER A 31 0.61 -9.53 9.34
CA SER A 31 0.60 -10.96 8.98
C SER A 31 -0.40 -11.26 7.86
N GLY A 32 -1.58 -10.63 7.89
CA GLY A 32 -2.58 -10.75 6.83
C GLY A 32 -2.05 -10.23 5.49
N VAL A 33 -1.38 -9.07 5.50
CA VAL A 33 -0.73 -8.50 4.30
C VAL A 33 0.41 -9.39 3.81
N ALA A 34 1.27 -9.87 4.71
CA ALA A 34 2.37 -10.76 4.38
C ALA A 34 1.88 -12.03 3.65
N LYS A 35 0.78 -12.62 4.13
CA LYS A 35 0.13 -13.76 3.48
C LYS A 35 -0.42 -13.41 2.09
N GLU A 36 -1.07 -12.25 1.94
CA GLU A 36 -1.62 -11.79 0.66
C GLU A 36 -0.52 -11.58 -0.40
N VAL A 37 0.59 -10.94 -0.03
CA VAL A 37 1.66 -10.57 -0.98
C VAL A 37 2.75 -11.66 -1.14
N GLY A 38 2.65 -12.76 -0.38
CA GLY A 38 3.62 -13.85 -0.41
C GLY A 38 5.00 -13.48 0.14
N LEU A 39 5.05 -12.59 1.13
CA LEU A 39 6.29 -12.18 1.82
C LEU A 39 6.25 -12.62 3.29
N SER A 40 7.41 -12.58 3.94
CA SER A 40 7.46 -12.75 5.40
C SER A 40 7.02 -11.46 6.11
N ARG A 41 6.45 -11.61 7.32
CA ARG A 41 6.14 -10.45 8.19
C ARG A 41 7.39 -9.62 8.50
N ALA A 42 8.55 -10.27 8.67
CA ALA A 42 9.83 -9.59 8.91
C ALA A 42 10.23 -8.69 7.73
N ALA A 43 10.02 -9.14 6.49
CA ALA A 43 10.26 -8.33 5.30
C ALA A 43 9.36 -7.08 5.27
N LEU A 44 8.10 -7.18 5.72
CA LEU A 44 7.23 -6.01 5.84
C LEU A 44 7.68 -5.05 6.94
N ILE A 45 8.12 -5.55 8.10
CA ILE A 45 8.65 -4.73 9.19
C ILE A 45 9.92 -3.99 8.74
N GLN A 46 10.82 -4.63 8.00
CA GLN A 46 12.03 -3.96 7.48
C GLN A 46 11.71 -2.83 6.51
N ARG A 47 10.56 -2.89 5.81
CA ARG A 47 10.17 -1.93 4.77
C ARG A 47 9.26 -0.82 5.28
N PHE A 48 8.33 -1.17 6.15
CA PHE A 48 7.25 -0.30 6.62
C PHE A 48 7.28 -0.09 8.13
N THR A 49 8.23 -0.68 8.86
CA THR A 49 8.40 -0.59 10.32
C THR A 49 7.28 -1.26 11.12
N ASN A 50 6.03 -0.87 10.93
CA ASN A 50 4.88 -1.37 11.69
C ASN A 50 3.56 -1.26 10.88
N ARG A 51 2.45 -1.68 11.48
CA ARG A 51 1.10 -1.63 10.88
C ARG A 51 0.66 -0.21 10.57
N ASP A 52 0.90 0.72 11.49
CA ASP A 52 0.36 2.07 11.40
C ASP A 52 1.09 2.88 10.31
N THR A 53 2.41 2.73 10.21
CA THR A 53 3.19 3.28 9.10
C THR A 53 2.75 2.69 7.76
N LEU A 54 2.43 1.39 7.67
CA LEU A 54 1.85 0.81 6.45
C LEU A 54 0.51 1.48 6.09
N LEU A 55 -0.39 1.66 7.07
CA LEU A 55 -1.66 2.36 6.85
C LEU A 55 -1.46 3.81 6.39
N VAL A 56 -0.53 4.55 7.01
CA VAL A 56 -0.19 5.92 6.59
C VAL A 56 0.30 5.93 5.14
N ARG A 57 1.23 5.05 4.77
CA ARG A 57 1.72 4.93 3.38
C ARG A 57 0.61 4.60 2.39
N MET A 58 -0.36 3.76 2.78
CA MET A 58 -1.53 3.45 1.94
C MET A 58 -2.37 4.70 1.71
N MET A 59 -2.62 5.49 2.76
CA MET A 59 -3.39 6.74 2.65
C MET A 59 -2.64 7.80 1.82
N GLU A 60 -1.33 7.96 2.02
CA GLU A 60 -0.47 8.84 1.22
C GLU A 60 -0.57 8.50 -0.28
N ARG A 61 -0.44 7.22 -0.63
CA ARG A 61 -0.59 6.74 -2.01
C ARG A 61 -1.99 7.02 -2.56
N GLY A 62 -3.03 6.82 -1.75
CA GLY A 62 -4.40 7.13 -2.14
C GLY A 62 -4.62 8.62 -2.44
N VAL A 63 -4.09 9.51 -1.59
CA VAL A 63 -4.16 10.96 -1.82
C VAL A 63 -3.38 11.36 -3.07
N GLU A 64 -2.20 10.78 -3.30
CA GLU A 64 -1.42 11.06 -4.52
C GLU A 64 -2.16 10.61 -5.78
N GLN A 65 -2.83 9.45 -5.74
CA GLN A 65 -3.62 8.97 -6.87
C GLN A 65 -4.81 9.91 -7.19
N VAL A 66 -5.49 10.40 -6.15
CA VAL A 66 -6.55 11.41 -6.32
C VAL A 66 -5.99 12.72 -6.88
N ARG A 67 -4.83 13.17 -6.37
CA ARG A 67 -4.15 14.37 -6.88
C ARG A 67 -3.80 14.24 -8.36
N HIS A 68 -3.22 13.11 -8.77
CA HIS A 68 -2.95 12.83 -10.18
C HIS A 68 -4.20 12.84 -11.04
N TYR A 69 -5.28 12.21 -10.57
CA TYR A 69 -6.56 12.22 -11.27
C TYR A 69 -7.08 13.65 -11.45
N LEU A 70 -7.13 14.46 -10.38
CA LEU A 70 -7.62 15.83 -10.44
C LEU A 70 -6.79 16.72 -11.36
N ASN A 71 -5.47 16.58 -11.37
CA ASN A 71 -4.58 17.34 -12.26
C ASN A 71 -4.74 16.94 -13.74
N ALA A 72 -5.22 15.72 -14.01
CA ALA A 72 -5.47 15.23 -15.36
C ALA A 72 -6.83 15.68 -15.91
N ILE A 73 -7.73 16.24 -15.09
CA ILE A 73 -9.01 16.79 -15.54
C ILE A 73 -8.73 18.07 -16.34
N PRO A 74 -9.10 18.16 -17.63
CA PRO A 74 -8.97 19.38 -18.40
C PRO A 74 -9.84 20.49 -17.79
N ILE A 75 -9.21 21.57 -17.34
CA ILE A 75 -9.94 22.75 -16.86
C ILE A 75 -10.41 23.52 -18.10
N GLY A 76 -11.58 23.16 -18.66
CA GLY A 76 -12.16 23.84 -19.82
C GLY A 76 -12.99 22.93 -20.72
N ALA A 77 -14.20 22.61 -20.29
CA ALA A 77 -15.31 22.21 -21.15
C ALA A 77 -16.59 22.81 -20.56
N GLY A 78 -16.69 24.14 -20.66
CA GLY A 78 -17.83 24.96 -20.28
C GLY A 78 -17.88 26.16 -21.21
#